data_AF-A0A450VW48-F1
#
_entry.id   AF-A0A450VW48-F1
#
_cell.length_a   1.000
_cell.length_b   1.000
_cell.length_c   1.000
_cell.angle_alpha   90.00
_cell.angle_beta   90.00
_cell.angle_gamma   90.00
#
_symmetry.space_group_name_H-M   'P 1'
#
loop_
_entity.id
_entity.type
_entity.pdbx_description
1 polymer ?
#
loop_
_entity_poly.entity_id
_entity_poly.type
_entity_poly.pdbx_seq_one_letter_code
_entity_poly.pdbx_strand_id
1 'polypeptide(L)'
;YKGIAIPILWTFLNKKGNSNTGERIAYLTANREFRGKAWLRYLARKKIPFRLRIPNNTVMTNKHHGELPVTRLFRIKAKQVMVLREPRTIWGCSVYLAAT
;
A
#
# COMPACT_ATOMS: atom_id res chain seq x y z
N TYR A 1 11.68 -2.96 -19.79
CA TYR A 1 11.15 -1.61 -19.56
C TYR A 1 11.94 -0.62 -20.42
N LYS A 2 11.54 -0.45 -21.69
CA LYS A 2 12.18 0.45 -22.68
C LYS A 2 11.16 1.53 -23.06
N GLY A 3 11.46 2.80 -22.80
CA GLY A 3 10.80 3.95 -23.46
C GLY A 3 9.32 4.24 -23.13
N ILE A 4 8.72 3.64 -22.09
CA ILE A 4 7.33 3.96 -21.71
C ILE A 4 7.33 5.15 -20.78
N ALA A 5 6.68 6.25 -21.19
CA ALA A 5 6.38 7.38 -20.31
C ALA A 5 5.53 6.88 -19.14
N ILE A 6 6.00 7.08 -17.91
CA ILE A 6 5.20 6.81 -16.72
C ILE A 6 4.23 7.99 -16.61
N PRO A 7 2.91 7.81 -16.82
CA PRO A 7 1.97 8.91 -16.72
C PRO A 7 1.96 9.41 -15.27
N ILE A 8 2.34 10.67 -15.08
CA ILE A 8 2.28 11.36 -13.79
C ILE A 8 0.97 12.13 -13.77
N LEU A 9 0.12 11.82 -12.80
CA LEU A 9 -1.09 12.59 -12.54
C LEU A 9 -0.77 13.61 -11.44
N TRP A 10 -0.91 14.90 -11.73
CA TRP A 10 -0.78 15.97 -10.74
C TRP A 10 -1.95 16.93 -10.85
N THR A 11 -2.33 17.54 -9.74
CA THR A 11 -3.29 18.64 -9.70
C THR A 11 -2.61 19.87 -9.13
N PHE A 12 -2.86 21.02 -9.74
CA PHE A 12 -2.44 22.29 -9.17
C PHE A 12 -3.37 22.65 -8.01
N LEU A 13 -2.80 23.14 -6.91
CA LEU A 13 -3.60 23.81 -5.89
C LEU A 13 -4.09 25.13 -6.49
N ASN A 14 -5.37 25.47 -6.32
CA ASN A 14 -5.95 26.72 -6.81
C ASN A 14 -5.55 27.93 -5.93
N LYS A 15 -4.25 28.06 -5.66
CA LYS A 15 -3.66 29.16 -4.89
C LYS A 15 -2.18 29.32 -5.21
N LYS A 16 -1.67 30.53 -4.97
CA LYS A 16 -0.23 30.85 -5.07
C LYS A 16 0.47 30.54 -3.74
N GLY A 17 1.65 29.91 -3.79
CA GLY A 17 2.46 29.59 -2.59
C GLY A 17 2.37 28.13 -2.14
N ASN A 18 2.93 27.82 -0.96
CA ASN A 18 3.07 26.44 -0.47
C ASN A 18 1.74 25.84 0.04
N SER A 19 1.66 24.50 0.01
CA SER A 19 0.55 23.74 0.61
C SER A 19 0.42 24.01 2.11
N ASN A 20 -0.81 24.17 2.61
CA ASN A 20 -1.13 24.18 4.03
C ASN A 20 -1.35 22.75 4.56
N THR A 21 -1.58 22.60 5.87
CA THR A 21 -1.75 21.28 6.50
C THR A 21 -2.92 20.47 5.93
N GLY A 22 -4.02 21.12 5.52
CA GLY A 22 -5.19 20.46 4.92
C GLY A 22 -4.97 20.01 3.47
N GLU A 23 -4.04 20.64 2.76
CA GLU A 23 -3.68 20.33 1.37
C GLU A 23 -2.58 19.26 1.26
N ARG A 24 -1.99 18.85 2.39
CA ARG A 24 -0.96 17.80 2.40
C ARG A 24 -1.59 16.46 2.03
N ILE A 25 -0.96 15.77 1.08
CA ILE A 25 -1.34 14.41 0.69
C ILE A 25 -1.21 13.49 1.90
N ALA A 26 -2.35 13.01 2.40
CA ALA A 26 -2.38 12.17 3.59
C ALA A 26 -1.85 10.75 3.31
N TYR A 27 -2.08 10.22 2.11
CA TYR A 27 -1.62 8.88 1.70
C TYR A 27 -1.41 8.82 0.19
N LEU A 28 -0.36 8.12 -0.24
CA LEU A 28 -0.22 7.65 -1.61
C LEU A 28 -1.10 6.41 -1.82
N THR A 29 -1.96 6.42 -2.83
CA THR A 29 -2.76 5.24 -3.23
C THR A 29 -2.23 4.64 -4.52
N ALA A 30 -2.25 3.31 -4.62
CA ALA A 30 -1.93 2.62 -5.88
C ALA A 30 -2.68 1.29 -5.99
N ASN A 31 -2.82 0.82 -7.23
CA ASN A 31 -3.60 -0.36 -7.56
C ASN A 31 -2.75 -1.65 -7.54
N ARG A 32 -3.40 -2.82 -7.67
CA ARG A 32 -2.83 -4.18 -7.54
C ARG A 32 -1.65 -4.55 -8.46
N GLU A 33 -1.39 -3.73 -9.47
CA GLU A 33 -0.27 -3.90 -10.42
C GLU A 33 1.04 -3.31 -9.89
N PHE A 34 0.96 -2.36 -8.95
CA PHE A 34 2.13 -1.77 -8.31
C PHE A 34 2.67 -2.74 -7.25
N ARG A 35 3.53 -3.67 -7.68
CA ARG A 35 4.22 -4.66 -6.84
C ARG A 35 5.72 -4.40 -6.81
N GLY A 36 6.38 -4.67 -5.68
CA GLY A 36 7.85 -4.65 -5.60
C GLY A 36 8.43 -4.25 -4.25
N LYS A 37 9.51 -4.94 -3.85
CA LYS A 37 10.16 -4.70 -2.56
C LYS A 37 10.87 -3.34 -2.52
N ALA A 38 11.55 -2.96 -3.60
CA ALA A 38 12.40 -1.78 -3.65
C ALA A 38 11.61 -0.47 -3.47
N TRP A 39 10.49 -0.30 -4.19
CA TRP A 39 9.69 0.92 -4.11
C TRP A 39 8.91 1.01 -2.79
N LEU A 40 8.42 -0.11 -2.23
CA LEU A 40 7.81 -0.09 -0.90
C LEU A 40 8.81 0.30 0.19
N ARG A 41 10.03 -0.24 0.13
CA ARG A 41 11.12 0.20 1.02
C ARG A 41 11.44 1.67 0.83
N TYR A 42 11.41 2.17 -0.40
CA TYR A 42 11.60 3.60 -0.68
C TYR A 42 10.54 4.45 0.02
N LEU A 43 9.25 4.10 -0.13
CA LEU A 43 8.15 4.81 0.53
C LEU A 43 8.29 4.78 2.05
N ALA A 44 8.57 3.60 2.62
CA ALA A 44 8.79 3.43 4.05
C ALA A 44 9.97 4.27 4.56
N ARG A 45 11.11 4.25 3.85
CA ARG A 45 12.31 5.02 4.20
C ARG A 45 12.09 6.53 4.11
N LYS A 46 11.32 6.98 3.13
CA LYS A 46 10.94 8.39 2.96
C LYS A 46 9.80 8.81 3.89
N LYS A 47 9.30 7.92 4.75
CA LYS A 47 8.16 8.15 5.65
C LYS A 47 6.92 8.65 4.90
N ILE A 48 6.72 8.19 3.66
CA ILE A 48 5.57 8.53 2.85
C ILE A 48 4.43 7.59 3.27
N PRO A 49 3.34 8.09 3.87
CA PRO A 49 2.18 7.25 4.18
C PRO A 49 1.53 6.73 2.89
N PHE A 50 1.13 5.46 2.86
CA PHE A 50 0.54 4.85 1.67
C PHE A 50 -0.61 3.90 2.02
N ARG A 51 -1.54 3.72 1.07
CA ARG A 51 -2.65 2.76 1.10
C ARG A 51 -2.71 2.05 -0.25
N LEU A 52 -2.24 0.82 -0.28
CA LEU A 52 -2.02 0.09 -1.52
C LEU A 52 -2.96 -1.09 -1.63
N ARG A 53 -3.61 -1.26 -2.79
CA ARG A 53 -4.44 -2.43 -3.04
C ARG A 53 -3.54 -3.63 -3.33
N ILE A 54 -3.70 -4.67 -2.54
CA ILE A 54 -2.93 -5.91 -2.67
C ILE A 54 -3.71 -6.91 -3.56
N PRO A 55 -3.05 -7.63 -4.48
CA PRO A 55 -3.70 -8.65 -5.28
C PRO A 55 -4.02 -9.92 -4.47
N ASN A 56 -5.08 -10.63 -4.86
CA ASN A 56 -5.56 -11.82 -4.15
C ASN A 56 -4.55 -12.96 -4.05
N ASN A 57 -3.56 -13.01 -4.94
CA ASN A 57 -2.48 -14.01 -4.93
C ASN A 57 -1.27 -13.61 -4.07
N THR A 58 -1.40 -12.59 -3.24
CA THR A 58 -0.28 -12.15 -2.39
C THR A 58 -0.09 -13.09 -1.22
N VAL A 59 1.16 -13.50 -1.03
CA VAL A 59 1.61 -14.31 0.09
C VAL A 59 2.30 -13.44 1.14
N MET A 60 2.09 -13.78 2.40
CA MET A 60 2.82 -13.27 3.55
C MET A 60 3.78 -14.32 4.06
N THR A 61 4.90 -13.89 4.64
CA THR A 61 5.81 -14.78 5.35
C THR A 61 5.35 -14.90 6.80
N ASN A 62 4.95 -16.09 7.22
CA ASN A 62 4.65 -16.39 8.62
C ASN A 62 5.91 -16.93 9.31
N LYS A 63 6.15 -16.49 10.55
CA LYS A 63 7.32 -16.91 11.37
C LYS A 63 7.39 -18.43 11.57
N HIS A 64 6.25 -19.13 11.57
CA HIS A 64 6.16 -20.55 11.94
C HIS A 64 5.78 -21.51 10.80
N HIS A 65 5.17 -21.03 9.70
CA HIS A 65 4.51 -21.92 8.72
C HIS A 65 4.87 -21.63 7.26
N GLY A 66 5.91 -20.83 7.00
CA GLY A 66 6.30 -20.46 5.63
C GLY A 66 5.35 -19.44 4.98
N GLU A 67 5.24 -19.49 3.65
CA GLU A 67 4.41 -18.56 2.88
C GLU A 67 2.92 -18.91 2.99
N LEU A 68 2.09 -17.93 3.36
CA LEU A 68 0.64 -18.09 3.49
C LEU A 68 -0.09 -17.04 2.65
N PRO A 69 -1.16 -17.39 1.92
CA PRO A 69 -1.98 -16.42 1.21
C PRO A 69 -2.62 -15.42 2.20
N VAL A 70 -2.56 -14.13 1.87
CA VAL A 70 -3.15 -13.05 2.68
C VAL A 70 -4.67 -13.22 2.82
N THR A 71 -5.33 -13.80 1.80
CA THR A 71 -6.77 -14.08 1.82
C THR A 71 -7.21 -14.96 2.98
N ARG A 72 -6.36 -15.84 3.51
CA ARG A 72 -6.70 -16.67 4.68
C ARG A 72 -6.91 -15.85 5.95
N LEU A 73 -6.34 -14.65 6.05
CA LEU A 73 -6.48 -13.79 7.23
C LEU A 73 -7.82 -13.07 7.29
N PHE A 74 -8.45 -12.87 6.13
CA PHE A 74 -9.65 -12.05 6.01
C PHE A 74 -10.86 -12.93 5.72
N ARG A 75 -11.51 -13.42 6.80
CA ARG A 75 -12.80 -14.10 6.72
C ARG A 75 -13.95 -13.08 6.82
N ILE A 76 -13.99 -12.13 5.90
CA ILE A 76 -15.01 -11.06 5.90
C ILE A 76 -16.14 -11.40 4.93
N LYS A 77 -17.38 -11.06 5.31
CA LYS A 77 -18.52 -11.04 4.38
C LYS A 77 -18.55 -9.69 3.65
N ALA A 78 -19.24 -9.63 2.50
CA ALA A 78 -19.43 -8.36 1.78
C ALA A 78 -20.02 -7.29 2.72
N LYS A 79 -19.46 -6.06 2.69
CA LYS A 79 -19.76 -4.91 3.58
C LYS A 79 -19.15 -4.95 4.99
N GLN A 80 -18.17 -5.82 5.26
CA GLN A 80 -17.48 -5.87 6.56
C GLN A 80 -16.04 -5.39 6.45
N VAL A 81 -15.66 -4.44 7.30
CA VAL A 81 -14.28 -3.96 7.41
C VAL A 81 -13.54 -4.71 8.51
N MET A 82 -12.36 -5.25 8.19
CA MET A 82 -11.45 -5.89 9.12
C MET A 82 -10.05 -5.31 8.97
N VAL A 83 -9.53 -4.72 10.04
CA VAL A 83 -8.15 -4.23 10.12
C VAL A 83 -7.37 -5.14 11.06
N LEU A 84 -6.24 -5.65 10.61
CA LEU A 84 -5.36 -6.44 11.47
C LEU A 84 -4.61 -5.51 12.43
N ARG A 85 -4.65 -5.87 13.72
CA ARG A 85 -4.01 -5.13 14.80
C ARG A 85 -2.49 -5.16 14.77
N GLU A 86 -1.94 -6.22 14.19
CA GLU A 86 -0.51 -6.45 14.14
C GLU A 86 0.02 -6.36 12.71
N PRO A 87 1.22 -5.79 12.51
CA PRO A 87 1.83 -5.76 11.21
C PRO A 87 2.23 -7.17 10.75
N ARG A 88 2.26 -7.36 9.44
CA ARG A 88 2.66 -8.61 8.78
C ARG A 88 3.75 -8.31 7.77
N THR A 89 4.66 -9.26 7.61
CA THR A 89 5.73 -9.15 6.62
C THR A 89 5.21 -9.58 5.26
N ILE A 90 5.03 -8.62 4.37
CA ILE A 90 4.70 -8.85 2.96
C ILE A 90 5.81 -8.24 2.12
N TRP A 91 6.32 -9.03 1.18
CA TRP A 91 7.39 -8.60 0.28
C TRP A 91 8.62 -8.02 1.03
N GLY A 92 8.90 -8.52 2.24
CA GLY A 92 10.01 -8.06 3.07
C GLY A 92 9.82 -6.67 3.70
N CYS A 93 8.58 -6.16 3.75
CA CYS A 93 8.20 -4.95 4.45
C CYS A 93 7.16 -5.28 5.53
N SER A 94 7.29 -4.64 6.69
CA SER A 94 6.31 -4.74 7.79
C SER A 94 5.16 -3.77 7.50
N VAL A 95 3.96 -4.30 7.22
CA VAL A 95 2.79 -3.49 6.83
C VAL A 95 1.55 -3.92 7.60
N TYR A 96 0.65 -2.96 7.86
CA TYR A 96 -0.68 -3.24 8.37
C TYR A 96 -1.60 -3.60 7.22
N LEU A 97 -2.50 -4.55 7.45
CA LEU A 97 -3.43 -5.04 6.44
C LEU A 97 -4.86 -4.74 6.87
N ALA A 98 -5.67 -4.32 5.92
CA ALA A 98 -7.09 -4.13 6.08
C ALA A 98 -7.83 -4.73 4.88
N ALA A 99 -9.02 -5.26 5.13
CA ALA A 99 -9.99 -5.67 4.13
C ALA A 99 -11.33 -4.99 4.42
N THR A 100 -12.10 -4.71 3.38
CA THR A 100 -13.38 -3.97 3.41
C THR A 100 -14.42 -4.68 2.56
#